data_AF-A0A7C7XKZ4-F1
#
_entry.id   AF-A0A7C7XKZ4-F1
#
_cell.length_a   1.000
_cell.length_b   1.000
_cell.length_c   1.000
_cell.angle_alpha   90.00
_cell.angle_beta   90.00
_cell.angle_gamma   90.00
#
_symmetry.space_group_name_H-M   'P 1'
#
loop_
_entity.id
_entity.type
_entity.pdbx_description
1 polymer ?
#
loop_
_entity_poly.entity_id
_entity_poly.type
_entity_poly.pdbx_seq_one_letter_code
_entity_poly.pdbx_strand_id
1 'polypeptide(L)' 'MSPDGLCAHRFRHTAITRLLRARVPLRSVQRYAGHSDPQTTLSYAQAFDADEAIADVEKLDY' A
#
# COMPACT_ATOMS: atom_id res chain seq x y z
N MET A 1 -9.22 -20.54 -7.61
CA MET A 1 -8.13 -19.66 -8.06
C MET A 1 -6.88 -20.16 -7.34
N SER A 2 -5.88 -20.71 -8.06
CA SER A 2 -4.68 -21.28 -7.41
C SER A 2 -3.95 -20.24 -6.57
N PRO A 3 -3.36 -20.60 -5.42
CA PRO A 3 -2.71 -19.67 -4.50
C PRO A 3 -1.38 -19.10 -5.02
N ASP A 4 -0.80 -19.75 -6.04
CA ASP A 4 0.59 -19.56 -6.46
C ASP A 4 0.69 -18.89 -7.84
N GLY A 5 0.70 -17.56 -7.88
CA GLY A 5 0.85 -16.86 -9.15
C GLY A 5 1.28 -15.41 -9.01
N LEU A 6 2.53 -15.13 -9.41
CA LEU A 6 2.94 -13.81 -9.89
C LEU A 6 2.01 -13.42 -11.04
N CYS A 7 0.98 -12.62 -10.71
CA CYS A 7 0.09 -12.03 -11.68
C CYS A 7 0.32 -10.52 -11.73
N ALA A 8 -0.03 -9.88 -12.85
CA ALA A 8 0.08 -8.42 -13.03
C ALA A 8 -0.55 -7.63 -11.85
N HIS A 9 -1.59 -8.19 -11.23
CA HIS A 9 -2.23 -7.61 -10.06
C HIS A 9 -1.31 -7.57 -8.82
N ARG A 10 -0.45 -8.57 -8.58
CA ARG A 10 0.53 -8.52 -7.47
C ARG A 10 1.60 -7.46 -7.69
N PHE A 11 2.10 -7.30 -8.92
CA PHE A 11 3.02 -6.21 -9.25
C PHE A 11 2.38 -4.83 -9.05
N ARG A 12 1.11 -4.68 -9.46
CA ARG A 12 0.34 -3.46 -9.22
C ARG A 12 0.24 -3.14 -7.72
N HIS A 13 -0.06 -4.14 -6.89
CA HIS A 13 -0.07 -3.99 -5.43
C HIS A 13 1.30 -3.50 -4.91
N THR A 14 2.40 -4.16 -5.28
CA THR A 14 3.75 -3.77 -4.86
C THR A 14 4.11 -2.35 -5.30
N ALA A 15 3.73 -1.95 -6.51
CA ALA A 15 3.99 -0.60 -7.03
C ALA A 15 3.20 0.47 -6.25
N ILE A 16 1.91 0.25 -5.99
CA ILE A 16 1.07 1.15 -5.17
C ILE A 16 1.71 1.35 -3.79
N THR A 17 2.09 0.25 -3.13
CA THR A 17 2.75 0.29 -1.82
C THR A 17 4.03 1.11 -1.84
N ARG A 18 4.91 0.90 -2.83
CA ARG A 18 6.17 1.62 -2.93
C ARG A 18 5.98 3.11 -3.18
N LEU A 19 5.03 3.49 -4.03
CA LEU A 19 4.75 4.89 -4.33
C LEU A 19 4.22 5.63 -3.09
N LEU A 20 3.32 5.01 -2.32
CA LEU A 20 2.78 5.61 -1.10
C LEU A 20 3.86 5.73 -0.02
N ARG A 21 4.71 4.71 0.18
CA ARG A 21 5.88 4.80 1.08
C ARG A 21 6.86 5.90 0.68
N ALA A 22 6.99 6.16 -0.62
CA ALA A 22 7.78 7.29 -1.14
C ALA A 22 7.07 8.65 -1.03
N ARG A 23 5.93 8.73 -0.32
CA ARG A 23 5.10 9.94 -0.13
C ARG A 23 4.60 10.57 -1.41
N VAL A 24 4.39 9.77 -2.46
CA VAL A 24 3.68 10.23 -3.65
C VAL A 24 2.22 10.53 -3.27
N PRO A 25 1.64 11.68 -3.69
CA PRO A 25 0.27 12.03 -3.33
C PRO A 25 -0.76 10.96 -3.71
N LEU A 26 -1.70 10.67 -2.80
CA LEU A 26 -2.72 9.61 -2.95
C LEU A 26 -3.44 9.65 -4.30
N ARG A 27 -3.85 10.84 -4.75
CA ARG A 27 -4.55 11.03 -6.04
C ARG A 27 -3.67 10.64 -7.24
N SER A 28 -2.37 10.88 -7.17
CA SER A 28 -1.42 10.48 -8.22
C SER A 28 -1.28 8.96 -8.28
N VAL A 29 -1.19 8.30 -7.12
CA VAL A 29 -1.13 6.84 -7.01
C VAL A 29 -2.45 6.19 -7.46
N GLN A 30 -3.59 6.78 -7.10
CA GLN A 30 -4.91 6.35 -7.54
C GLN A 30 -5.02 6.38 -9.08
N ARG A 31 -4.56 7.46 -9.71
CA ARG A 31 -4.55 7.60 -11.17
C ARG A 31 -3.61 6.59 -11.83
N TYR A 32 -2.43 6.37 -11.27
CA TYR A 32 -1.50 5.33 -11.71
C TYR A 32 -2.10 3.93 -11.63
N ALA A 33 -2.83 3.63 -10.55
CA ALA A 33 -3.46 2.33 -10.33
C ALA A 33 -4.72 2.08 -11.18
N GLY A 34 -5.25 3.14 -11.81
CA GLY A 34 -6.53 3.08 -12.52
C GLY A 34 -7.73 2.86 -11.59
N HIS A 35 -7.62 3.25 -10.31
CA HIS A 35 -8.69 3.07 -9.33
C HIS A 35 -9.75 4.16 -9.47
N SER A 36 -10.95 3.77 -9.89
CA SER A 36 -12.12 4.66 -9.98
C SER A 36 -12.58 5.12 -8.59
N ASP A 37 -12.46 4.24 -7.60
CA ASP A 37 -12.83 4.47 -6.22
C ASP A 37 -11.59 4.82 -5.37
N PRO A 38 -11.56 5.99 -4.71
CA PRO A 38 -10.47 6.37 -3.80
C PRO A 38 -10.28 5.42 -2.61
N GLN A 39 -11.35 4.77 -2.11
CA GLN A 39 -11.25 3.88 -0.93
C GLN A 39 -10.32 2.69 -1.20
N THR A 40 -10.32 2.19 -2.44
CA THR A 40 -9.41 1.11 -2.89
C THR A 40 -7.93 1.49 -2.75
N THR A 41 -7.57 2.78 -2.88
CA THR A 41 -6.18 3.25 -2.69
C THR A 41 -5.91 3.64 -1.23
N LEU A 42 -6.92 4.18 -0.54
CA LEU A 42 -6.81 4.58 0.87
C LEU A 42 -6.50 3.40 1.80
N SER A 43 -7.05 2.21 1.51
CA SER A 43 -6.78 1.00 2.29
C SER A 43 -5.30 0.63 2.38
N TYR A 44 -4.51 0.95 1.34
CA TYR A 44 -3.06 0.77 1.37
C TYR A 44 -2.39 1.76 2.32
N ALA A 45 -2.81 3.03 2.27
CA ALA A 45 -2.24 4.06 3.15
C ALA A 45 -2.47 3.74 4.63
N GLN A 46 -3.70 3.32 4.97
CA GLN A 46 -4.06 2.90 6.33
C GLN A 46 -3.25 1.70 6.82
N ALA A 47 -2.99 0.72 5.95
CA ALA A 47 -2.15 -0.41 6.29
C ALA A 47 -0.70 -0.01 6.59
N PHE A 48 -0.18 1.05 5.95
CA PHE A 48 1.17 1.56 6.25
C PHE A 48 1.23 2.30 7.57
N ASP A 49 0.24 3.14 7.87
CA ASP A 49 0.18 3.83 9.16
C ASP A 49 0.14 2.83 10.33
N ALA A 50 -0.57 1.71 10.13
CA ALA A 50 -0.60 0.60 11.09
C ALA A 50 0.76 -0.10 11.22
N ASP A 51 1.45 -0.43 10.11
CA ASP A 51 2.80 -1.03 10.12
C ASP A 51 3.83 -0.13 10.82
N GLU A 52 3.82 1.18 10.54
CA GLU A 52 4.72 2.15 11.17
C GLU A 52 4.43 2.27 12.67
N ALA A 53 3.16 2.35 13.06
CA ALA A 53 2.77 2.39 14.46
C ALA A 53 3.20 1.12 15.24
N ILE A 54 3.07 -0.07 14.64
CA ILE A 54 3.53 -1.33 15.23
C ILE A 54 5.06 -1.31 15.40
N ALA A 55 5.80 -0.91 14.36
CA ALA A 55 7.25 -0.84 14.41
C ALA A 55 7.77 0.17 15.45
N ASP A 56 7.02 1.24 15.71
CA ASP A 56 7.37 2.21 16.74
C ASP A 56 7.06 1.70 18.15
N VAL A 57 5.99 0.93 18.35
CA VAL A 57 5.72 0.21 19.61
C VAL A 57 6.85 -0.78 19.92
N GLU A 58 7.30 -1.57 18.95
CA GLU A 58 8.40 -2.54 19.14
C GLU A 58 9.74 -1.86 19.51
N LYS A 59 9.99 -0.62 19.05
CA LYS A 59 11.20 0.14 19.42
C LYS A 59 11.15 0.72 20.83
N LEU A 60 9.97 0.88 21.41
CA LEU A 60 9.77 1.42 22.77
C LEU A 60 9.92 0.36 23.85
N ASP A 61 9.87 -0.92 23.50
CA ASP A 61 10.07 -2.06 24.41
C ASP A 61 11.57 -2.39 24.68
N TYR A 62 12.46 -1.37 24.66
CA TYR A 62 13.88 -1.48 25.06
C TYR A 62 14.11 -0.96 26.49
#